data_AF-A0A1A8C0M0-F1
#
_entry.id   AF-A0A1A8C0M0-F1
#
_cell.length_a   1.000
_cell.length_b   1.000
_cell.length_c   1.000
_cell.angle_alpha   90.00
_cell.angle_beta   90.00
_cell.angle_gamma   90.00
#
_symmetry.space_group_name_H-M   'P 1'
#
loop_
_entity.id
_entity.type
_entity.pdbx_description
1 polymer ?
#
loop_
_entity_poly.entity_id
_entity_poly.type
_entity_poly.pdbx_seq_one_letter_code
_entity_poly.pdbx_strand_id
1 'polypeptide(L)'
;MSAITASEKVDGFTRKSMRKAQKQRKSQGSSQYRSQSSVVELSPLPQLKDASSAEQQELFTQKLQQCCTIFDFLDSLVDLKSKEVKRATLNELVVYVSTNRGVLVEAAYPQIVKMICTNIFRALPPSENPDFDPEEDEPTLEVSWPHIQLVYEFLLRFLENPDFQPSIAKRFIDQKFVLQLLELFDSEDPRERDVLKTILHRIYGKFLGLRAFIRKQINNIFLRFIYETEHFNGVSELLEILGSIINGFALPLKAEHKQFLMKVLIPLHTAKGLVLFHAQLAYCVVQFLE
;
A
#
# COMPACT_ATOMS: atom_id res chain seq x y z
N MET A 1 72.19 -12.27 32.27
CA MET A 1 71.75 -10.86 32.40
C MET A 1 72.05 -10.16 31.08
N SER A 2 71.05 -9.94 30.24
CA SER A 2 71.15 -9.03 29.10
C SER A 2 69.83 -8.28 28.96
N ALA A 3 69.95 -6.96 28.88
CA ALA A 3 68.94 -5.99 29.22
C ALA A 3 67.92 -5.71 28.10
N ILE A 4 66.66 -5.68 28.54
CA ILE A 4 65.49 -4.87 28.16
C ILE A 4 65.72 -3.86 27.01
N THR A 5 64.97 -4.04 25.92
CA THR A 5 64.53 -2.95 25.04
C THR A 5 63.06 -2.65 25.32
N ALA A 6 62.77 -1.40 25.68
CA ALA A 6 61.43 -0.89 25.90
C ALA A 6 60.88 -0.25 24.62
N SER A 7 59.74 -0.74 24.14
CA SER A 7 58.83 0.04 23.30
C SER A 7 57.38 -0.31 23.68
N GLU A 8 56.79 0.55 24.49
CA GLU A 8 55.35 0.80 24.57
C GLU A 8 54.90 1.43 23.21
N LYS A 9 53.68 1.32 22.67
CA LYS A 9 52.33 0.98 23.15
C LYS A 9 51.38 0.82 21.93
N VAL A 10 50.39 -0.09 22.04
CA VAL A 10 48.96 0.04 21.57
C VAL A 10 48.72 -0.01 20.04
N ASP A 11 47.77 -0.72 19.44
CA ASP A 11 46.62 -1.55 19.85
C ASP A 11 46.41 -2.61 18.75
N GLY A 12 45.97 -3.82 19.10
CA GLY A 12 45.90 -4.93 18.16
C GLY A 12 44.83 -5.95 18.50
N PHE A 13 43.62 -5.48 18.86
CA PHE A 13 42.52 -6.38 19.18
C PHE A 13 41.78 -6.90 17.93
N THR A 14 42.14 -8.14 17.56
CA THR A 14 41.25 -9.27 17.20
C THR A 14 40.22 -9.10 16.06
N ARG A 15 40.59 -9.59 14.87
CA ARG A 15 39.68 -9.85 13.72
C ARG A 15 38.95 -11.21 13.76
N LYS A 16 38.81 -11.85 14.93
CA LYS A 16 38.14 -13.16 15.04
C LYS A 16 37.33 -13.25 16.32
N SER A 17 36.16 -12.61 16.36
CA SER A 17 35.01 -12.94 17.24
C SER A 17 33.84 -11.97 17.01
N MET A 18 33.22 -12.00 15.83
CA MET A 18 31.87 -11.41 15.61
C MET A 18 30.95 -12.33 14.77
N ARG A 19 31.14 -13.66 14.89
CA ARG A 19 30.15 -14.64 14.45
C ARG A 19 29.55 -15.32 15.68
N LYS A 20 28.73 -14.57 16.43
CA LYS A 20 27.62 -15.09 17.26
C LYS A 20 26.97 -13.95 18.03
N ALA A 21 25.77 -13.60 17.57
CA ALA A 21 24.58 -13.19 18.33
C ALA A 21 23.75 -12.19 17.52
N GLN A 22 23.44 -12.52 16.26
CA GLN A 22 22.29 -11.94 15.58
C GLN A 22 21.05 -12.60 16.21
N LYS A 23 20.74 -12.14 17.42
CA LYS A 23 19.47 -12.40 18.08
C LYS A 23 18.43 -11.83 17.12
N GLN A 24 17.69 -12.69 16.42
CA GLN A 24 16.49 -12.30 15.66
C GLN A 24 15.67 -11.37 16.56
N ARG A 25 15.82 -10.07 16.36
CA ARG A 25 14.93 -9.10 16.97
C ARG A 25 13.68 -9.24 16.13
N LYS A 26 12.63 -9.78 16.76
CA LYS A 26 11.27 -9.84 16.20
C LYS A 26 11.01 -8.53 15.46
N SER A 27 10.67 -8.63 14.18
CA SER A 27 10.19 -7.50 13.40
C SER A 27 9.12 -6.81 14.23
N GLN A 28 9.28 -5.50 14.43
CA GLN A 28 8.27 -4.73 15.13
C GLN A 28 7.07 -4.65 14.21
N GLY A 29 6.14 -5.60 14.38
CA GLY A 29 4.83 -5.55 13.75
C GLY A 29 4.19 -4.18 13.98
N SER A 30 3.43 -3.73 12.98
CA SER A 30 2.74 -2.45 13.05
C SER A 30 1.95 -2.35 14.37
N SER A 31 1.98 -1.17 15.00
CA SER A 31 1.33 -0.92 16.31
C SER A 31 -0.16 -1.29 16.37
N GLN A 32 -0.80 -1.59 15.23
CA GLN A 32 -2.20 -1.98 15.15
C GLN A 32 -2.47 -3.35 15.80
N TYR A 33 -1.51 -4.28 15.71
CA TYR A 33 -1.68 -5.63 16.26
C TYR A 33 -1.71 -5.67 17.79
N ARG A 34 -1.13 -4.67 18.47
CA ARG A 34 -0.96 -4.69 19.93
C ARG A 34 -2.21 -4.28 20.73
N SER A 35 -3.27 -3.79 20.07
CA SER A 35 -4.45 -3.26 20.78
C SER A 35 -5.57 -4.27 21.06
N GLN A 36 -5.51 -5.49 20.52
CA GLN A 36 -6.53 -6.52 20.76
C GLN A 36 -5.97 -7.64 21.64
N SER A 37 -5.97 -7.42 22.96
CA SER A 37 -5.58 -8.40 23.98
C SER A 37 -6.68 -9.44 24.29
N SER A 38 -7.69 -9.59 23.44
CA SER A 38 -8.73 -10.62 23.56
C SER A 38 -8.68 -11.49 22.32
N VAL A 39 -8.50 -12.81 22.50
CA VAL A 39 -8.67 -13.80 21.44
C VAL A 39 -10.10 -13.69 20.91
N VAL A 40 -10.29 -13.06 19.74
CA VAL A 40 -11.59 -12.96 19.09
C VAL A 40 -11.78 -14.23 18.27
N GLU A 41 -12.48 -15.22 18.82
CA GLU A 41 -12.88 -16.40 18.05
C GLU A 41 -13.99 -16.01 17.07
N LEU A 42 -13.71 -16.07 15.77
CA LEU A 42 -14.71 -15.79 14.75
C LEU A 42 -15.55 -17.03 14.47
N SER A 43 -16.87 -16.88 14.60
CA SER A 43 -17.83 -17.87 14.13
C SER A 43 -18.20 -17.62 12.66
N PRO A 44 -18.26 -18.65 11.81
CA PRO A 44 -18.71 -18.49 10.42
C PRO A 44 -20.17 -18.02 10.39
N LEU A 45 -20.43 -16.95 9.64
CA LEU A 45 -21.78 -16.44 9.38
C LEU A 45 -22.43 -17.19 8.20
N PRO A 46 -23.78 -17.24 8.10
CA PRO A 46 -24.50 -17.85 6.98
C PRO A 46 -24.02 -17.33 5.61
N GLN A 47 -24.19 -18.12 4.54
CA GLN A 47 -23.81 -17.67 3.20
C GLN A 47 -24.83 -16.66 2.64
N LEU A 48 -24.34 -15.64 1.95
CA LEU A 48 -25.16 -14.58 1.35
C LEU A 48 -26.14 -15.14 0.30
N LYS A 49 -25.74 -16.18 -0.42
CA LYS A 49 -26.58 -16.82 -1.45
C LYS A 49 -27.80 -17.56 -0.86
N ASP A 50 -27.73 -17.97 0.41
CA ASP A 50 -28.78 -18.74 1.07
C ASP A 50 -29.75 -17.83 1.84
N ALA A 51 -29.39 -16.55 2.04
CA ALA A 51 -30.22 -15.55 2.72
C ALA A 51 -31.26 -14.94 1.77
N SER A 52 -32.41 -14.55 2.34
CA SER A 52 -33.43 -13.82 1.58
C SER A 52 -32.94 -12.43 1.17
N SER A 53 -33.51 -11.84 0.11
CA SER A 53 -33.13 -10.50 -0.36
C SER A 53 -33.22 -9.42 0.73
N ALA A 54 -34.17 -9.54 1.66
CA ALA A 54 -34.31 -8.62 2.79
C ALA A 54 -33.18 -8.77 3.82
N GLU A 55 -32.72 -9.99 4.09
CA GLU A 55 -31.67 -10.29 5.08
C GLU A 55 -30.26 -10.10 4.50
N GLN A 56 -30.11 -10.21 3.17
CA GLN A 56 -28.80 -10.12 2.51
C GLN A 56 -28.05 -8.83 2.83
N GLN A 57 -28.74 -7.69 2.90
CA GLN A 57 -28.10 -6.40 3.20
C GLN A 57 -27.60 -6.32 4.65
N GLU A 58 -28.38 -6.86 5.60
CA GLU A 58 -27.97 -6.92 7.00
C GLU A 58 -26.81 -7.90 7.19
N LEU A 59 -26.89 -9.09 6.60
CA LEU A 59 -25.84 -10.10 6.63
C LEU A 59 -24.55 -9.60 5.96
N PHE A 60 -24.66 -8.86 4.85
CA PHE A 60 -23.52 -8.21 4.20
C PHE A 60 -22.83 -7.23 5.16
N THR A 61 -23.61 -6.42 5.87
CA THR A 61 -23.07 -5.49 6.87
C THR A 61 -22.39 -6.22 8.03
N GLN A 62 -22.99 -7.29 8.55
CA GLN A 62 -22.39 -8.12 9.61
C GLN A 62 -21.07 -8.75 9.16
N LYS A 63 -21.00 -9.27 7.93
CA LYS A 63 -19.77 -9.82 7.35
C LYS A 63 -18.67 -8.74 7.18
N LEU A 64 -19.01 -7.53 6.72
CA LEU A 64 -18.06 -6.42 6.65
C LEU A 64 -17.50 -6.05 8.03
N GLN A 65 -18.34 -6.01 9.05
CA GLN A 65 -17.92 -5.76 10.43
C GLN A 65 -17.01 -6.87 10.97
N GLN A 66 -17.35 -8.13 10.68
CA GLN A 66 -16.52 -9.27 11.05
C GLN A 66 -15.10 -9.17 10.46
N CYS A 67 -15.00 -8.75 9.19
CA CYS A 67 -13.73 -8.56 8.49
C CYS A 67 -12.88 -7.39 9.02
N CYS A 68 -13.42 -6.53 9.90
CA CYS A 68 -12.64 -5.48 10.57
C CYS A 68 -11.72 -6.03 11.67
N THR A 69 -11.88 -7.29 12.09
CA THR A 69 -10.99 -7.94 13.06
C THR A 69 -9.63 -8.23 12.42
N ILE A 70 -8.55 -7.71 12.99
CA ILE A 70 -7.18 -7.85 12.47
C ILE A 70 -6.51 -9.04 13.16
N PHE A 71 -5.87 -9.92 12.39
CA PHE A 71 -5.14 -11.08 12.92
C PHE A 71 -3.65 -10.91 12.71
N ASP A 72 -2.86 -11.22 13.74
CA ASP A 72 -1.40 -11.26 13.62
C ASP A 72 -0.96 -12.49 12.82
N PHE A 73 -0.22 -12.28 11.74
CA PHE A 73 0.34 -13.32 10.88
C PHE A 73 1.81 -13.66 11.19
N LEU A 74 2.44 -12.95 12.14
CA LEU A 74 3.80 -13.29 12.60
C LEU A 74 3.85 -14.65 13.31
N ASP A 75 2.76 -15.02 14.00
CA ASP A 75 2.54 -16.38 14.48
C ASP A 75 1.50 -17.08 13.58
N SER A 76 1.99 -17.96 12.69
CA SER A 76 1.15 -18.65 11.72
C SER A 76 0.22 -19.69 12.34
N LEU A 77 0.49 -20.16 13.58
CA LEU A 77 -0.26 -21.23 14.22
C LEU A 77 -1.41 -20.71 15.11
N VAL A 78 -1.38 -19.43 15.48
CA VAL A 78 -2.42 -18.79 16.28
C VAL A 78 -3.62 -18.42 15.40
N ASP A 79 -4.84 -18.62 15.93
CA ASP A 79 -6.12 -18.25 15.31
C ASP A 79 -6.38 -18.82 13.91
N LEU A 80 -5.78 -19.96 13.55
CA LEU A 80 -5.93 -20.59 12.22
C LEU A 80 -7.39 -20.67 11.75
N LYS A 81 -8.29 -21.10 12.64
CA LYS A 81 -9.73 -21.21 12.37
C LYS A 81 -10.34 -19.83 12.08
N SER A 82 -10.09 -18.83 12.92
CA SER A 82 -10.61 -17.46 12.72
C SER A 82 -10.02 -16.79 11.47
N LYS A 83 -8.73 -17.01 11.20
CA LYS A 83 -8.05 -16.55 9.98
C LYS A 83 -8.71 -17.14 8.73
N GLU A 84 -9.02 -18.42 8.74
CA GLU A 84 -9.70 -19.07 7.61
C GLU A 84 -11.14 -18.58 7.45
N VAL A 85 -11.88 -18.39 8.55
CA VAL A 85 -13.23 -17.80 8.52
C VAL A 85 -13.23 -16.41 7.88
N LYS A 86 -12.28 -15.55 8.28
CA LYS A 86 -12.14 -14.21 7.66
C LYS A 86 -11.75 -14.31 6.19
N ARG A 87 -10.82 -15.19 5.82
CA ARG A 87 -10.40 -15.40 4.42
C ARG A 87 -11.58 -15.83 3.55
N ALA A 88 -12.35 -16.83 3.99
CA ALA A 88 -13.52 -17.31 3.28
C ALA A 88 -14.61 -16.22 3.15
N THR A 89 -14.82 -15.45 4.22
CA THR A 89 -15.79 -14.35 4.22
C THR A 89 -15.38 -13.23 3.26
N LEU A 90 -14.11 -12.81 3.25
CA LEU A 90 -13.60 -11.82 2.30
C LEU A 90 -13.76 -12.29 0.85
N ASN A 91 -13.43 -13.56 0.58
CA ASN A 91 -13.59 -14.14 -0.75
C ASN A 91 -15.07 -14.15 -1.20
N GLU A 92 -15.99 -14.51 -0.30
CA GLU A 92 -17.42 -14.42 -0.55
C GLU A 92 -17.87 -12.98 -0.85
N LEU A 93 -17.39 -12.00 -0.08
CA LEU A 93 -17.72 -10.58 -0.28
C LEU A 93 -17.23 -10.06 -1.64
N VAL A 94 -16.04 -10.48 -2.09
CA VAL A 94 -15.49 -10.16 -3.42
C VAL A 94 -16.43 -10.66 -4.51
N VAL A 95 -16.82 -11.94 -4.44
CA VAL A 95 -17.73 -12.54 -5.42
C VAL A 95 -19.10 -11.86 -5.38
N TYR A 96 -19.63 -11.59 -4.18
CA TYR A 96 -20.94 -10.97 -4.00
C TYR A 96 -21.01 -9.58 -4.64
N VAL A 97 -20.04 -8.70 -4.36
CA VAL A 97 -19.98 -7.34 -4.94
C VAL A 97 -19.70 -7.37 -6.45
N SER A 98 -19.01 -8.40 -6.96
CA SER A 98 -18.69 -8.49 -8.38
C SER A 98 -19.87 -8.98 -9.23
N THR A 99 -20.70 -9.87 -8.69
CA THR A 99 -21.72 -10.60 -9.47
C THR A 99 -23.14 -10.07 -9.28
N ASN A 100 -23.45 -9.49 -8.11
CA ASN A 100 -24.80 -9.05 -7.78
C ASN A 100 -24.99 -7.56 -8.06
N ARG A 101 -26.17 -7.20 -8.56
CA ARG A 101 -26.59 -5.81 -8.77
C ARG A 101 -27.38 -5.30 -7.58
N GLY A 102 -27.37 -3.98 -7.39
CA GLY A 102 -28.11 -3.32 -6.31
C GLY A 102 -27.52 -3.56 -4.91
N VAL A 103 -26.32 -4.13 -4.81
CA VAL A 103 -25.62 -4.35 -3.54
C VAL A 103 -25.20 -3.02 -2.89
N LEU A 104 -24.79 -2.05 -3.71
CA LEU A 104 -24.20 -0.78 -3.26
C LEU A 104 -25.26 0.27 -2.91
N VAL A 105 -26.03 0.00 -1.86
CA VAL A 105 -26.96 0.97 -1.24
C VAL A 105 -26.20 2.04 -0.44
N GLU A 106 -26.79 3.23 -0.25
CA GLU A 106 -26.11 4.36 0.45
C GLU A 106 -25.58 3.97 1.84
N ALA A 107 -26.32 3.17 2.59
CA ALA A 107 -25.93 2.69 3.92
C ALA A 107 -24.72 1.75 3.91
N ALA A 108 -24.41 1.09 2.79
CA ALA A 108 -23.30 0.15 2.68
C ALA A 108 -21.94 0.83 2.54
N TYR A 109 -21.87 2.01 1.88
CA TYR A 109 -20.63 2.77 1.65
C TYR A 109 -19.79 3.00 2.91
N PRO A 110 -20.33 3.53 4.03
CA PRO A 110 -19.53 3.73 5.24
C PRO A 110 -18.97 2.43 5.81
N GLN A 111 -19.73 1.32 5.75
CA GLN A 111 -19.27 0.02 6.28
C GLN A 111 -18.17 -0.58 5.41
N ILE A 112 -18.32 -0.47 4.09
CA ILE A 112 -17.32 -0.89 3.10
C ILE A 112 -16.01 -0.12 3.31
N VAL A 113 -16.07 1.22 3.32
CA VAL A 113 -14.87 2.05 3.45
C VAL A 113 -14.22 1.84 4.81
N LYS A 114 -15.01 1.71 5.89
CA LYS A 114 -14.47 1.37 7.22
C LYS A 114 -13.71 0.04 7.22
N MET A 115 -14.29 -1.01 6.65
CA MET A 115 -13.64 -2.33 6.56
C MET A 115 -12.32 -2.24 5.78
N ILE A 116 -12.32 -1.54 4.65
CA ILE A 116 -11.12 -1.31 3.84
C ILE A 116 -10.06 -0.56 4.63
N CYS A 117 -10.38 0.63 5.16
CA CYS A 117 -9.44 1.47 5.91
C CYS A 117 -8.83 0.73 7.11
N THR A 118 -9.63 -0.05 7.83
CA THR A 118 -9.17 -0.81 9.01
C THR A 118 -8.13 -1.86 8.64
N ASN A 119 -8.20 -2.43 7.43
CA ASN A 119 -7.31 -3.51 7.00
C ASN A 119 -6.07 -3.01 6.24
N ILE A 120 -6.19 -1.96 5.41
CA ILE A 120 -5.09 -1.54 4.52
C ILE A 120 -4.21 -0.46 5.14
N PHE A 121 -4.80 0.53 5.84
CA PHE A 121 -4.07 1.69 6.33
C PHE A 121 -3.33 1.34 7.61
N ARG A 122 -2.04 1.07 7.48
CA ARG A 122 -1.12 0.69 8.55
C ARG A 122 0.20 1.44 8.40
N ALA A 123 0.93 1.57 9.49
CA ALA A 123 2.33 1.97 9.40
C ALA A 123 3.11 0.83 8.74
N LEU A 124 3.84 1.13 7.68
CA LEU A 124 4.76 0.19 7.06
C LEU A 124 5.89 -0.13 8.05
N PRO A 125 6.39 -1.37 8.08
CA PRO A 125 7.54 -1.71 8.90
C PRO A 125 8.73 -0.82 8.48
N PRO A 126 9.57 -0.38 9.43
CA PRO A 126 10.78 0.35 9.07
C PRO A 126 11.66 -0.56 8.21
N SER A 127 12.30 0.00 7.17
CA SER A 127 13.30 -0.73 6.42
C SER A 127 14.41 -1.19 7.37
N GLU A 128 14.61 -2.50 7.48
CA GLU A 128 15.57 -3.08 8.41
C GLU A 128 17.02 -2.96 7.89
N ASN A 129 17.21 -2.63 6.61
CA ASN A 129 18.51 -2.52 5.96
C ASN A 129 18.73 -1.11 5.35
N PRO A 130 19.51 -0.22 5.99
CA PRO A 130 19.82 1.10 5.46
C PRO A 130 20.71 1.08 4.20
N ASP A 131 21.39 -0.04 3.94
CA ASP A 131 22.18 -0.27 2.73
C ASP A 131 21.42 -1.17 1.72
N PHE A 132 20.09 -1.25 1.81
CA PHE A 132 19.28 -2.07 0.92
C PHE A 132 19.50 -1.65 -0.53
N ASP A 133 19.95 -2.60 -1.35
CA ASP A 133 20.08 -2.41 -2.79
C ASP A 133 18.83 -3.00 -3.47
N PRO A 134 17.93 -2.17 -4.02
CA PRO A 134 16.73 -2.66 -4.68
C PRO A 134 17.00 -3.52 -5.92
N GLU A 135 18.22 -3.53 -6.46
CA GLU A 135 18.62 -4.39 -7.57
C GLU A 135 19.10 -5.77 -7.11
N GLU A 136 19.71 -5.87 -5.92
CA GLU A 136 20.34 -7.10 -5.43
C GLU A 136 19.58 -7.81 -4.30
N ASP A 137 18.86 -7.05 -3.46
CA ASP A 137 18.23 -7.58 -2.26
C ASP A 137 16.78 -8.06 -2.51
N GLU A 138 16.40 -9.15 -1.84
CA GLU A 138 15.02 -9.65 -1.88
C GLU A 138 14.08 -8.74 -1.08
N PRO A 139 12.92 -8.34 -1.65
CA PRO A 139 11.98 -7.46 -0.97
C PRO A 139 11.28 -8.16 0.20
N THR A 140 11.04 -7.42 1.29
CA THR A 140 10.25 -7.94 2.40
C THR A 140 8.78 -8.09 1.98
N LEU A 141 8.28 -9.33 2.00
CA LEU A 141 6.89 -9.61 1.67
C LEU A 141 5.95 -9.39 2.87
N GLU A 142 4.75 -8.90 2.61
CA GLU A 142 3.73 -8.70 3.65
C GLU A 142 3.21 -10.05 4.16
N VAL A 143 3.37 -10.30 5.46
CA VAL A 143 2.95 -11.56 6.10
C VAL A 143 1.44 -11.74 6.15
N SER A 144 0.69 -10.62 6.21
CA SER A 144 -0.78 -10.62 6.24
C SER A 144 -1.42 -10.64 4.85
N TRP A 145 -0.60 -10.87 3.81
CA TRP A 145 -1.04 -10.92 2.41
C TRP A 145 -2.28 -11.79 2.14
N PRO A 146 -2.45 -12.98 2.76
CA PRO A 146 -3.64 -13.81 2.53
C PRO A 146 -4.98 -13.11 2.82
N HIS A 147 -4.99 -12.12 3.71
CA HIS A 147 -6.17 -11.27 3.97
C HIS A 147 -6.11 -9.97 3.18
N ILE A 148 -4.96 -9.28 3.18
CA ILE A 148 -4.80 -7.97 2.55
C ILE A 148 -5.06 -8.03 1.04
N GLN A 149 -4.60 -9.08 0.36
CA GLN A 149 -4.85 -9.31 -1.06
C GLN A 149 -6.36 -9.27 -1.36
N LEU A 150 -7.17 -9.98 -0.56
CA LEU A 150 -8.62 -10.04 -0.76
C LEU A 150 -9.31 -8.70 -0.46
N VAL A 151 -8.77 -7.91 0.49
CA VAL A 151 -9.29 -6.57 0.78
C VAL A 151 -8.99 -5.62 -0.38
N TYR A 152 -7.79 -5.68 -0.97
CA TYR A 152 -7.47 -4.90 -2.16
C TYR A 152 -8.30 -5.31 -3.37
N GLU A 153 -8.49 -6.61 -3.58
CA GLU A 153 -9.37 -7.12 -4.62
C GLU A 153 -10.81 -6.63 -4.41
N PHE A 154 -11.31 -6.71 -3.18
CA PHE A 154 -12.62 -6.19 -2.82
C PHE A 154 -12.76 -4.69 -3.11
N LEU A 155 -11.77 -3.87 -2.72
CA LEU A 155 -11.75 -2.44 -3.01
C LEU A 155 -11.76 -2.17 -4.53
N LEU A 156 -10.97 -2.91 -5.31
CA LEU A 156 -10.96 -2.76 -6.75
C LEU A 156 -12.32 -3.12 -7.38
N ARG A 157 -12.91 -4.26 -6.99
CA ARG A 157 -14.26 -4.66 -7.45
C ARG A 157 -15.33 -3.65 -7.03
N PHE A 158 -15.26 -3.10 -5.82
CA PHE A 158 -16.14 -2.05 -5.35
C PHE A 158 -16.06 -0.78 -6.21
N LEU A 159 -14.85 -0.34 -6.57
CA LEU A 159 -14.64 0.82 -7.43
C LEU A 159 -15.08 0.55 -8.88
N GLU A 160 -14.90 -0.67 -9.39
CA GLU A 160 -15.23 -1.06 -10.77
C GLU A 160 -16.70 -1.49 -10.96
N ASN A 161 -17.44 -1.68 -9.86
CA ASN A 161 -18.84 -2.08 -9.93
C ASN A 161 -19.68 -1.04 -10.73
N PRO A 162 -20.52 -1.47 -11.69
CA PRO A 162 -21.36 -0.57 -12.49
C PRO A 162 -22.33 0.30 -11.69
N ASP A 163 -22.78 -0.18 -10.53
CA ASP A 163 -23.72 0.51 -9.64
C ASP A 163 -22.99 1.47 -8.66
N PHE A 164 -21.66 1.61 -8.78
CA PHE A 164 -20.86 2.51 -7.95
C PHE A 164 -21.21 3.98 -8.22
N GLN A 165 -21.47 4.74 -7.14
CA GLN A 165 -21.86 6.15 -7.21
C GLN A 165 -20.78 7.06 -6.59
N PRO A 166 -19.96 7.74 -7.42
CA PRO A 166 -18.92 8.66 -6.92
C PRO A 166 -19.49 9.81 -6.07
N SER A 167 -20.74 10.22 -6.31
CA SER A 167 -21.43 11.28 -5.57
C SER A 167 -21.66 10.94 -4.09
N ILE A 168 -21.86 9.66 -3.77
CA ILE A 168 -22.01 9.16 -2.40
C ILE A 168 -20.61 8.86 -1.82
N ALA A 169 -19.79 8.14 -2.59
CA ALA A 169 -18.47 7.68 -2.16
C ALA A 169 -17.52 8.82 -1.76
N LYS A 170 -17.63 10.01 -2.40
CA LYS A 170 -16.77 11.17 -2.09
C LYS A 170 -16.86 11.68 -0.65
N ARG A 171 -17.91 11.29 0.10
CA ARG A 171 -18.04 11.60 1.53
C ARG A 171 -17.07 10.79 2.41
N PHE A 172 -16.57 9.68 1.90
CA PHE A 172 -15.73 8.71 2.61
C PHE A 172 -14.35 8.55 1.98
N ILE A 173 -14.27 8.67 0.64
CA ILE A 173 -13.01 8.72 -0.12
C ILE A 173 -12.66 10.20 -0.30
N ASP A 174 -11.99 10.75 0.70
CA ASP A 174 -11.59 12.16 0.78
C ASP A 174 -10.07 12.32 0.60
N GLN A 175 -9.57 13.54 0.85
CA GLN A 175 -8.13 13.81 0.78
C GLN A 175 -7.32 13.01 1.81
N LYS A 176 -7.89 12.73 2.99
CA LYS A 176 -7.22 11.93 4.01
C LYS A 176 -7.07 10.48 3.55
N PHE A 177 -8.14 9.90 2.99
CA PHE A 177 -8.09 8.56 2.39
C PHE A 177 -6.98 8.47 1.33
N VAL A 178 -6.92 9.46 0.43
CA VAL A 178 -5.89 9.50 -0.63
C VAL A 178 -4.49 9.63 -0.05
N LEU A 179 -4.30 10.45 0.98
CA LEU A 179 -2.99 10.61 1.62
C LEU A 179 -2.50 9.29 2.22
N GLN A 180 -3.36 8.61 3.00
CA GLN A 180 -3.03 7.31 3.59
C GLN A 180 -2.81 6.23 2.53
N LEU A 181 -3.52 6.28 1.40
CA LEU A 181 -3.30 5.37 0.28
C LEU A 181 -1.94 5.61 -0.38
N LEU A 182 -1.54 6.88 -0.54
CA LEU A 182 -0.24 7.24 -1.13
C LEU A 182 0.94 6.85 -0.23
N GLU A 183 0.78 6.88 1.09
CA GLU A 183 1.80 6.39 2.03
C GLU A 183 2.12 4.91 1.83
N LEU A 184 1.14 4.09 1.41
CA LEU A 184 1.34 2.66 1.17
C LEU A 184 2.15 2.33 -0.10
N PHE A 185 2.36 3.30 -1.01
CA PHE A 185 3.22 3.09 -2.18
C PHE A 185 4.69 2.88 -1.79
N ASP A 186 5.07 3.19 -0.55
CA ASP A 186 6.40 2.90 -0.02
C ASP A 186 6.55 1.45 0.48
N SER A 187 5.53 0.59 0.30
CA SER A 187 5.60 -0.83 0.65
C SER A 187 6.73 -1.53 -0.13
N GLU A 188 7.53 -2.36 0.54
CA GLU A 188 8.55 -3.19 -0.12
C GLU A 188 7.93 -4.29 -1.00
N ASP A 189 6.69 -4.71 -0.71
CA ASP A 189 6.01 -5.77 -1.44
C ASP A 189 5.52 -5.28 -2.82
N PRO A 190 6.11 -5.73 -3.94
CA PRO A 190 5.72 -5.28 -5.27
C PRO A 190 4.27 -5.64 -5.63
N ARG A 191 3.72 -6.68 -5.01
CA ARG A 191 2.33 -7.09 -5.25
C ARG A 191 1.36 -6.06 -4.68
N GLU A 192 1.68 -5.48 -3.52
CA GLU A 192 0.89 -4.42 -2.92
C GLU A 192 0.94 -3.15 -3.79
N ARG A 193 2.14 -2.76 -4.24
CA ARG A 193 2.32 -1.57 -5.10
C ARG A 193 1.58 -1.67 -6.44
N ASP A 194 1.60 -2.82 -7.11
CA ASP A 194 0.89 -3.00 -8.39
C ASP A 194 -0.64 -2.86 -8.25
N VAL A 195 -1.20 -3.37 -7.15
CA VAL A 195 -2.64 -3.22 -6.90
C VAL A 195 -2.99 -1.79 -6.47
N LEU A 196 -2.16 -1.17 -5.63
CA LEU A 196 -2.29 0.25 -5.26
C LEU A 196 -2.26 1.17 -6.48
N LYS A 197 -1.37 0.89 -7.44
CA LYS A 197 -1.28 1.60 -8.73
C LYS A 197 -2.64 1.62 -9.43
N THR A 198 -3.23 0.44 -9.56
CA THR A 198 -4.52 0.26 -10.22
C THR A 198 -5.64 0.99 -9.46
N ILE A 199 -5.69 0.86 -8.13
CA ILE A 199 -6.70 1.52 -7.28
C ILE A 199 -6.59 3.05 -7.39
N LEU A 200 -5.38 3.60 -7.25
CA LEU A 200 -5.17 5.05 -7.33
C LEU A 200 -5.55 5.60 -8.71
N HIS A 201 -5.24 4.88 -9.78
CA HIS A 201 -5.66 5.25 -11.13
C HIS A 201 -7.20 5.28 -11.26
N ARG A 202 -7.90 4.28 -10.73
CA ARG A 202 -9.39 4.26 -10.72
C ARG A 202 -9.98 5.42 -9.91
N ILE A 203 -9.40 5.73 -8.75
CA ILE A 203 -9.81 6.88 -7.92
C ILE A 203 -9.59 8.18 -8.71
N TYR A 204 -8.43 8.38 -9.32
CA TYR A 204 -8.14 9.57 -10.13
C TYR A 204 -9.13 9.74 -11.29
N GLY A 205 -9.48 8.64 -11.96
CA GLY A 205 -10.46 8.63 -13.05
C GLY A 205 -11.85 9.05 -12.60
N LYS A 206 -12.36 8.45 -11.51
CA LYS A 206 -13.75 8.62 -11.02
C LYS A 206 -13.98 9.90 -10.20
N PHE A 207 -12.96 10.39 -9.49
CA PHE A 207 -13.10 11.53 -8.58
C PHE A 207 -12.42 12.79 -9.12
N LEU A 208 -13.12 13.54 -9.96
CA LEU A 208 -12.61 14.79 -10.56
C LEU A 208 -12.10 15.78 -9.50
N GLY A 209 -12.80 15.90 -8.36
CA GLY A 209 -12.44 16.80 -7.26
C GLY A 209 -11.14 16.44 -6.52
N LEU A 210 -10.66 15.20 -6.65
CA LEU A 210 -9.41 14.74 -6.01
C LEU A 210 -8.20 14.85 -6.94
N ARG A 211 -8.39 15.07 -8.25
CA ARG A 211 -7.29 15.04 -9.24
C ARG A 211 -6.17 16.02 -8.94
N ALA A 212 -6.51 17.28 -8.62
CA ALA A 212 -5.52 18.30 -8.30
C ALA A 212 -4.75 17.95 -7.01
N PHE A 213 -5.44 17.41 -6.01
CA PHE A 213 -4.83 16.97 -4.76
C PHE A 213 -3.88 15.79 -4.98
N ILE A 214 -4.29 14.76 -5.73
CA ILE A 214 -3.45 13.59 -6.06
C ILE A 214 -2.17 14.04 -6.77
N ARG A 215 -2.27 14.87 -7.83
CA ARG A 215 -1.08 15.39 -8.52
C ARG A 215 -0.16 16.16 -7.58
N LYS A 216 -0.71 17.02 -6.73
CA LYS A 216 0.07 17.77 -5.74
C LYS A 216 0.81 16.85 -4.77
N GLN A 217 0.16 15.80 -4.26
CA GLN A 217 0.80 14.87 -3.32
C GLN A 217 1.87 14.02 -4.00
N ILE A 218 1.64 13.53 -5.22
CA ILE A 218 2.67 12.82 -5.99
C ILE A 218 3.88 13.74 -6.23
N ASN A 219 3.64 15.01 -6.57
CA ASN A 219 4.73 15.99 -6.71
C ASN A 219 5.52 16.15 -5.41
N ASN A 220 4.85 16.25 -4.26
CA ASN A 220 5.53 16.35 -2.97
C ASN A 220 6.37 15.10 -2.67
N ILE A 221 5.85 13.90 -2.98
CA ILE A 221 6.57 12.63 -2.82
C ILE A 221 7.84 12.65 -3.67
N PHE A 222 7.75 13.02 -4.95
CA PHE A 222 8.91 13.10 -5.83
C PHE A 222 9.90 14.17 -5.41
N LEU A 223 9.45 15.35 -4.98
CA LEU A 223 10.35 16.39 -4.47
C LEU A 223 11.10 15.91 -3.22
N ARG A 224 10.41 15.26 -2.28
CA ARG A 224 11.04 14.66 -1.09
C ARG A 224 12.04 13.56 -1.48
N PHE A 225 11.67 12.71 -2.42
CA PHE A 225 12.56 11.66 -2.95
C PHE A 225 13.83 12.25 -3.57
N ILE A 226 13.71 13.27 -4.42
CA ILE A 226 14.86 13.86 -5.14
C ILE A 226 15.78 14.66 -4.19
N TYR A 227 15.20 15.41 -3.25
CA TYR A 227 15.94 16.43 -2.50
C TYR A 227 16.20 16.10 -1.02
N GLU A 228 15.50 15.12 -0.43
CA GLU A 228 15.59 14.84 1.01
C GLU A 228 16.01 13.41 1.31
N THR A 229 15.27 12.40 0.81
CA THR A 229 15.42 11.02 1.29
C THR A 229 16.21 10.12 0.34
N GLU A 230 16.19 10.38 -0.97
CA GLU A 230 16.67 9.46 -2.02
C GLU A 230 16.08 8.04 -1.93
N HIS A 231 15.02 7.85 -1.15
CA HIS A 231 14.38 6.56 -0.90
C HIS A 231 12.86 6.72 -0.98
N PHE A 232 12.26 5.90 -1.86
CA PHE A 232 10.83 5.66 -1.99
C PHE A 232 10.61 4.46 -2.93
N ASN A 233 9.92 3.41 -2.48
CA ASN A 233 9.82 2.15 -3.25
C ASN A 233 8.89 2.25 -4.47
N GLY A 234 7.89 3.14 -4.44
CA GLY A 234 6.82 3.21 -5.45
C GLY A 234 7.01 4.21 -6.58
N VAL A 235 8.23 4.66 -6.88
CA VAL A 235 8.46 5.70 -7.91
C VAL A 235 7.98 5.24 -9.28
N SER A 236 8.27 3.99 -9.65
CA SER A 236 7.91 3.41 -10.95
C SER A 236 6.39 3.38 -11.16
N GLU A 237 5.66 2.88 -10.16
CA GLU A 237 4.21 2.74 -10.21
C GLU A 237 3.51 4.11 -10.25
N LEU A 238 4.01 5.10 -9.50
CA LEU A 238 3.48 6.48 -9.58
C LEU A 238 3.74 7.10 -10.95
N LEU A 239 4.89 6.85 -11.57
CA LEU A 239 5.19 7.31 -12.92
C LEU A 239 4.28 6.65 -13.97
N GLU A 240 3.97 5.36 -13.87
CA GLU A 240 3.00 4.71 -14.77
C GLU A 240 1.62 5.40 -14.75
N ILE A 241 1.13 5.73 -13.55
CA ILE A 241 -0.14 6.46 -13.39
C ILE A 241 -0.02 7.84 -14.04
N LEU A 242 1.07 8.55 -13.77
CA LEU A 242 1.31 9.87 -14.34
C LEU A 242 1.39 9.84 -15.86
N GLY A 243 2.04 8.83 -16.45
CA GLY A 243 2.08 8.66 -17.91
C GLY A 243 0.69 8.61 -18.51
N SER A 244 -0.22 7.82 -17.91
CA SER A 244 -1.64 7.78 -18.32
C SER A 244 -2.36 9.12 -18.13
N ILE A 245 -2.05 9.85 -17.04
CA ILE A 245 -2.63 11.17 -16.77
C ILE A 245 -2.15 12.23 -17.79
N ILE A 246 -0.87 12.21 -18.14
CA ILE A 246 -0.22 13.15 -19.05
C ILE A 246 -0.80 13.00 -20.46
N ASN A 247 -0.96 11.75 -20.93
CA ASN A 247 -1.62 11.46 -22.20
C ASN A 247 -3.06 12.05 -22.28
N GLY A 248 -3.73 12.18 -21.13
CA GLY A 248 -5.07 12.80 -21.03
C GLY A 248 -5.07 14.33 -20.94
N PHE A 249 -3.94 15.03 -21.09
CA PHE A 249 -3.92 16.49 -20.99
C PHE A 249 -4.54 17.18 -22.21
N ALA A 250 -5.35 18.20 -21.93
CA ALA A 250 -5.91 19.05 -22.96
C ALA A 250 -4.88 20.10 -23.42
N LEU A 251 -4.93 20.43 -24.71
CA LEU A 251 -4.17 21.54 -25.30
C LEU A 251 -5.00 22.85 -25.28
N PRO A 252 -4.37 24.01 -25.01
CA PRO A 252 -2.95 24.19 -24.71
C PRO A 252 -2.58 23.72 -23.29
N LEU A 253 -1.35 23.20 -23.14
CA LEU A 253 -0.84 22.75 -21.84
C LEU A 253 -0.84 23.87 -20.81
N LYS A 254 -1.41 23.59 -19.64
CA LYS A 254 -1.42 24.50 -18.49
C LYS A 254 -0.01 24.75 -17.96
N ALA A 255 0.22 25.94 -17.41
CA ALA A 255 1.49 26.31 -16.81
C ALA A 255 1.93 25.35 -15.69
N GLU A 256 0.99 24.85 -14.87
CA GLU A 256 1.25 23.86 -13.81
C GLU A 256 1.88 22.56 -14.37
N HIS A 257 1.44 22.10 -15.54
CA HIS A 257 1.96 20.87 -16.15
C HIS A 257 3.37 21.07 -16.72
N LYS A 258 3.63 22.25 -17.31
CA LYS A 258 4.98 22.63 -17.78
C LYS A 258 5.96 22.73 -16.61
N GLN A 259 5.52 23.30 -15.49
CA GLN A 259 6.33 23.36 -14.27
C GLN A 259 6.59 21.96 -13.72
N PHE A 260 5.60 21.07 -13.73
CA PHE A 260 5.76 19.68 -13.31
C PHE A 260 6.85 18.95 -14.12
N LEU A 261 6.84 19.07 -15.45
CA LEU A 261 7.90 18.54 -16.30
C LEU A 261 9.28 19.08 -15.89
N MET A 262 9.43 20.40 -15.85
CA MET A 262 10.74 21.05 -15.63
C MET A 262 11.28 20.92 -14.21
N LYS A 263 10.40 20.84 -13.21
CA LYS A 263 10.78 20.87 -11.79
C LYS A 263 10.74 19.51 -11.11
N VAL A 264 10.10 18.51 -11.72
CA VAL A 264 9.96 17.18 -11.12
C VAL A 264 10.45 16.09 -12.06
N LEU A 265 9.87 15.94 -13.27
CA LEU A 265 10.25 14.86 -14.17
C LEU A 265 11.70 14.96 -14.67
N ILE A 266 12.17 16.16 -15.04
CA ILE A 266 13.56 16.32 -15.48
C ILE A 266 14.54 16.02 -14.32
N PRO A 267 14.39 16.60 -13.11
CA PRO A 267 15.28 16.26 -11.98
C PRO A 267 15.24 14.79 -11.53
N LEU A 268 14.15 14.04 -11.76
CA LEU A 268 14.12 12.60 -11.44
C LEU A 268 15.23 11.79 -12.15
N HIS A 269 15.78 12.28 -13.26
CA HIS A 269 16.91 11.64 -13.96
C HIS A 269 18.21 11.69 -13.17
N THR A 270 18.32 12.51 -12.11
CA THR A 270 19.53 12.60 -11.29
C THR A 270 19.52 11.62 -10.12
N ALA A 271 18.43 10.87 -9.91
CA ALA A 271 18.32 9.92 -8.81
C ALA A 271 19.23 8.70 -9.02
N LYS A 272 19.85 8.20 -7.94
CA LYS A 272 20.76 7.04 -7.99
C LYS A 272 20.06 5.77 -8.49
N GLY A 273 18.82 5.54 -8.06
CA GLY A 273 18.00 4.39 -8.45
C GLY A 273 17.27 4.55 -9.79
N LEU A 274 17.75 5.42 -10.70
CA LEU A 274 17.07 5.71 -11.99
C LEU A 274 16.75 4.44 -12.79
N VAL A 275 17.63 3.44 -12.76
CA VAL A 275 17.48 2.19 -13.52
C VAL A 275 16.13 1.49 -13.24
N LEU A 276 15.64 1.59 -12.00
CA LEU A 276 14.39 0.95 -11.54
C LEU A 276 13.12 1.53 -12.19
N PHE A 277 13.16 2.78 -12.65
CA PHE A 277 11.99 3.50 -13.16
C PHE A 277 12.26 4.29 -14.44
N HIS A 278 13.42 4.09 -15.06
CA HIS A 278 13.86 4.85 -16.24
C HIS A 278 12.86 4.74 -17.40
N ALA A 279 12.33 3.52 -17.66
CA ALA A 279 11.39 3.29 -18.76
C ALA A 279 10.09 4.09 -18.57
N GLN A 280 9.55 4.11 -17.35
CA GLN A 280 8.33 4.83 -16.98
C GLN A 280 8.55 6.34 -17.04
N LEU A 281 9.72 6.81 -16.58
CA LEU A 281 10.08 8.22 -16.65
C LEU A 281 10.23 8.71 -18.09
N ALA A 282 10.94 7.94 -18.92
CA ALA A 282 11.11 8.24 -20.33
C ALA A 282 9.76 8.29 -21.06
N TYR A 283 8.86 7.33 -20.78
CA TYR A 283 7.50 7.36 -21.31
C TYR A 283 6.76 8.65 -20.93
N CYS A 284 6.81 9.06 -19.65
CA CYS A 284 6.19 10.32 -19.22
C CYS A 284 6.74 11.54 -19.95
N VAL A 285 8.06 11.62 -20.17
CA VAL A 285 8.70 12.73 -20.87
C VAL A 285 8.28 12.76 -22.34
N VAL A 286 8.29 11.61 -23.02
CA VAL A 286 7.86 11.50 -24.42
C VAL A 286 6.40 11.94 -24.58
N GLN A 287 5.50 11.47 -23.71
CA GLN A 287 4.08 11.86 -23.72
C GLN A 287 3.86 13.37 -23.48
N PHE A 288 4.81 14.06 -22.85
CA PHE A 288 4.75 15.52 -22.68
C PHE A 288 5.15 16.32 -23.93
N LEU A 289 5.90 15.69 -24.83
CA LEU A 289 6.43 16.30 -26.06
C LEU A 289 5.51 16.04 -27.27
N GLU A 290 4.74 14.95 -27.24
CA GLU A 290 3.64 14.66 -28.17
C GLU A 290 2.47 15.65 -28.01
#